data_AF-X0VAK0-F1
#
_entry.id   AF-X0VAK0-F1
#
_cell.length_a   1.000
_cell.length_b   1.000
_cell.length_c   1.000
_cell.angle_alpha   90.00
_cell.angle_beta   90.00
_cell.angle_gamma   90.00
#
_symmetry.space_group_name_H-M   'P 1'
#
loop_
_entity.id
_entity.type
_entity.pdbx_description
1 polymer ?
#
loop_
_entity_poly.entity_id
_entity_poly.type
_entity_poly.pdbx_seq_one_letter_code
_entity_poly.pdbx_strand_id
1 'polypeptide(L)'
;EFSNSYLVRECEKAGLEVIISSIGEWIKYIQHRNIEDGMWDRNVKKVISGLIRKRLLRTDEETVAAAFEGLPDMGEPSTKEILAYSAKYLSPKCGSEAVLSIGTGVEWMENPRFAGIISVMPHGCMPGGIVAAMAEKFSAAHGKPWINLTYDGFLETTNLERINNFAEIIRFVSATDGRVGTPG
;
A
#
# COMPACT_ATOMS: atom_id res chain seq x y z
N GLU A 1 9.45 -18.71 10.46
CA GLU A 1 9.90 -18.31 9.11
C GLU A 1 8.79 -17.50 8.48
N PHE A 2 9.05 -16.23 8.16
CA PHE A 2 8.03 -15.20 8.01
C PHE A 2 7.39 -15.24 6.61
N SER A 3 6.06 -15.10 6.52
CA SER A 3 5.23 -15.22 5.30
C SER A 3 5.55 -14.26 4.14
N ASN A 4 6.62 -13.46 4.22
CA ASN A 4 7.00 -12.48 3.21
C ASN A 4 8.17 -12.94 2.31
N SER A 5 8.56 -14.22 2.38
CA SER A 5 9.63 -14.83 1.54
C SER A 5 10.94 -14.06 1.47
N TYR A 6 11.30 -13.33 2.54
CA TYR A 6 12.45 -12.42 2.58
C TYR A 6 12.43 -11.30 1.52
N LEU A 7 11.27 -10.95 0.94
CA LEU A 7 11.12 -9.95 -0.12
C LEU A 7 11.84 -8.64 0.20
N VAL A 8 11.65 -8.11 1.41
CA VAL A 8 12.32 -6.87 1.86
C VAL A 8 13.83 -7.00 1.72
N ARG A 9 14.39 -8.13 2.17
CA ARG A 9 15.84 -8.39 2.08
C ARG A 9 16.30 -8.56 0.65
N GLU A 10 15.49 -9.17 -0.22
CA GLU A 10 15.83 -9.30 -1.64
C GLU A 10 15.81 -7.94 -2.36
N CYS A 11 14.87 -7.06 -2.03
CA CYS A 11 14.88 -5.68 -2.49
C CYS A 11 16.08 -4.90 -1.95
N GLU A 12 16.41 -5.04 -0.66
CA GLU A 12 17.58 -4.41 -0.04
C GLU A 12 18.89 -4.88 -0.69
N LYS A 13 19.01 -6.18 -1.02
CA LYS A 13 20.16 -6.72 -1.77
C LYS A 13 20.28 -6.13 -3.18
N ALA A 14 19.16 -5.79 -3.82
CA ALA A 14 19.14 -5.07 -5.10
C ALA A 14 19.45 -3.55 -4.93
N GLY A 15 19.65 -3.09 -3.70
CA GLY A 15 19.97 -1.70 -3.36
C GLY A 15 18.74 -0.79 -3.26
N LEU A 16 17.57 -1.35 -2.98
CA LEU A 16 16.33 -0.61 -2.73
C LEU A 16 16.07 -0.47 -1.23
N GLU A 17 15.62 0.71 -0.80
CA GLU A 17 14.99 0.91 0.51
C GLU A 17 13.48 0.71 0.36
N VAL A 18 12.87 -0.12 1.21
CA VAL A 18 11.47 -0.54 1.04
C VAL A 18 10.66 -0.26 2.30
N ILE A 19 9.51 0.38 2.09
CA ILE A 19 8.46 0.57 3.10
C ILE A 19 7.28 -0.33 2.73
N ILE A 20 6.66 -0.95 3.75
CA ILE A 20 5.53 -1.87 3.58
C ILE A 20 4.27 -1.16 4.09
N SER A 21 3.15 -1.35 3.39
CA SER A 21 1.84 -0.91 3.86
C SER A 21 1.54 -1.61 5.18
N SER A 22 1.03 -0.84 6.13
CA SER A 22 0.83 -1.34 7.49
C SER A 22 -0.39 -2.27 7.53
N ILE A 23 -0.31 -3.34 8.33
CA ILE A 23 -1.49 -4.18 8.63
C ILE A 23 -2.59 -3.37 9.36
N GLY A 24 -2.21 -2.25 9.98
CA GLY A 24 -3.13 -1.30 10.60
C GLY A 24 -4.11 -0.72 9.60
N GLU A 25 -3.70 -0.45 8.35
CA GLU A 25 -4.60 0.01 7.27
C GLU A 25 -5.78 -0.95 7.08
N TRP A 26 -5.49 -2.25 7.03
CA TRP A 26 -6.49 -3.31 6.88
C TRP A 26 -7.42 -3.40 8.10
N ILE A 27 -6.88 -3.34 9.31
CA ILE A 27 -7.67 -3.37 10.56
C ILE A 27 -8.61 -2.16 10.62
N LYS A 28 -8.10 -0.96 10.33
CA LYS A 28 -8.90 0.28 10.28
C LYS A 28 -10.01 0.18 9.23
N TYR A 29 -9.72 -0.41 8.07
CA TYR A 29 -10.71 -0.64 7.02
C TYR A 29 -11.82 -1.62 7.42
N ILE A 30 -11.48 -2.78 7.98
CA ILE A 30 -12.47 -3.73 8.49
C ILE A 30 -13.36 -3.05 9.54
N GLN A 31 -12.77 -2.27 10.43
CA GLN A 31 -13.53 -1.56 11.46
C GLN A 31 -14.45 -0.50 10.85
N HIS A 32 -14.01 0.22 9.83
CA HIS A 32 -14.82 1.16 9.07
C HIS A 32 -16.02 0.46 8.40
N ARG A 33 -15.77 -0.63 7.68
CA ARG A 33 -16.80 -1.46 7.03
C ARG A 33 -17.81 -2.04 8.04
N ASN A 34 -17.34 -2.53 9.18
CA ASN A 34 -18.21 -3.04 10.23
C ASN A 34 -19.22 -2.00 10.73
N ILE A 35 -18.80 -0.73 10.84
CA ILE A 35 -19.70 0.37 11.21
C ILE A 35 -20.68 0.65 10.06
N GLU A 36 -20.21 0.71 8.81
CA GLU A 36 -21.07 0.92 7.63
C GLU A 36 -22.16 -0.15 7.49
N ASP A 37 -21.78 -1.42 7.61
CA ASP A 37 -22.72 -2.54 7.56
C ASP A 37 -23.73 -2.44 8.72
N GLY A 38 -23.28 -2.05 9.92
CA GLY A 38 -24.16 -1.82 11.06
C GLY A 38 -25.18 -0.71 10.84
N MET A 39 -24.80 0.36 10.12
CA MET A 39 -25.73 1.42 9.73
C MET A 39 -26.74 0.94 8.68
N TRP A 40 -26.28 0.18 7.70
CA TRP A 40 -27.13 -0.42 6.66
C TRP A 40 -28.17 -1.37 7.25
N ASP A 41 -27.75 -2.24 8.17
CA ASP A 41 -28.59 -3.22 8.86
C ASP A 41 -29.45 -2.58 9.98
N ARG A 42 -29.37 -1.26 10.18
CA ARG A 42 -30.02 -0.51 11.27
C ARG A 42 -29.74 -1.06 12.67
N ASN A 43 -28.58 -1.71 12.86
CA ASN A 43 -28.18 -2.30 14.11
C ASN A 43 -27.39 -1.31 14.98
N VAL A 44 -28.11 -0.54 15.78
CA VAL A 44 -27.54 0.49 16.66
C VAL A 44 -26.48 -0.04 17.63
N LYS A 45 -26.63 -1.29 18.13
CA LYS A 45 -25.64 -1.90 19.03
C LYS A 45 -24.31 -2.14 18.31
N LYS A 46 -24.36 -2.62 17.06
CA LYS A 46 -23.16 -2.85 16.22
C LYS A 46 -22.47 -1.52 15.90
N VAL A 47 -23.22 -0.48 15.58
CA VAL A 47 -22.68 0.87 15.30
C VAL A 47 -21.99 1.45 16.54
N ILE A 48 -22.66 1.44 17.71
CA ILE A 48 -22.09 1.98 18.95
C ILE A 48 -20.84 1.21 19.36
N SER A 49 -20.90 -0.13 19.37
CA SER A 49 -19.72 -0.96 19.68
C SER A 49 -18.57 -0.69 18.72
N GLY A 50 -18.89 -0.51 17.43
CA GLY A 50 -17.90 -0.20 16.41
C GLY A 50 -17.24 1.17 16.60
N LEU A 51 -18.01 2.19 16.99
CA LEU A 51 -17.50 3.54 17.29
C LEU A 51 -16.60 3.54 18.53
N ILE A 52 -16.97 2.77 19.58
CA ILE A 52 -16.14 2.61 20.78
C ILE A 52 -14.80 1.97 20.41
N ARG A 53 -14.82 0.84 19.68
CA ARG A 53 -13.60 0.17 19.23
C ARG A 53 -12.72 1.07 18.38
N LYS A 54 -13.32 1.83 17.45
CA LYS A 54 -12.58 2.80 16.63
C LYS A 54 -11.90 3.86 17.48
N ARG A 55 -12.54 4.32 18.56
CA ARG A 55 -11.97 5.32 19.46
C ARG A 55 -10.83 4.75 20.30
N LEU A 56 -10.98 3.53 20.81
CA LEU A 56 -9.92 2.83 21.54
C LEU A 56 -8.69 2.62 20.66
N LEU A 57 -8.87 2.08 19.45
CA LEU A 57 -7.77 1.87 18.50
C LEU A 57 -7.00 3.17 18.20
N ARG A 58 -7.72 4.29 18.03
CA ARG A 58 -7.07 5.60 17.81
C ARG A 58 -6.26 6.04 19.02
N THR A 59 -6.79 5.88 20.24
CA THR A 59 -6.05 6.24 21.46
C THR A 59 -4.84 5.35 21.67
N ASP A 60 -4.94 4.06 21.36
CA ASP A 60 -3.82 3.12 21.42
C ASP A 60 -2.74 3.50 20.39
N GLU A 61 -3.15 3.83 19.16
CA GLU A 61 -2.23 4.35 18.12
C GLU A 61 -1.52 5.62 18.55
N GLU A 62 -2.25 6.61 19.07
CA GLU A 62 -1.68 7.87 19.57
C GLU A 62 -0.69 7.61 20.72
N THR A 63 -0.99 6.68 21.61
CA THR A 63 -0.11 6.33 22.75
C THR A 63 1.16 5.63 22.26
N VAL A 64 1.03 4.71 21.31
CA VAL A 64 2.19 4.02 20.72
C VAL A 64 3.02 5.02 19.92
N ALA A 65 2.41 5.85 19.08
CA ALA A 65 3.10 6.87 18.30
C ALA A 65 3.86 7.86 19.21
N ALA A 66 3.24 8.29 20.32
CA ALA A 66 3.90 9.14 21.32
C ALA A 66 5.14 8.49 21.94
N ALA A 67 5.14 7.16 22.12
CA ALA A 67 6.31 6.42 22.61
C ALA A 67 7.48 6.37 21.59
N PHE A 68 7.23 6.77 20.35
CA PHE A 68 8.21 6.81 19.25
C PHE A 68 8.42 8.24 18.69
N GLU A 69 8.02 9.29 19.44
CA GLU A 69 8.27 10.71 19.13
C GLU A 69 9.78 10.97 18.96
N GLY A 70 10.26 10.92 17.72
CA GLY A 70 11.69 11.04 17.38
C GLY A 70 12.10 10.25 16.14
N LEU A 71 11.30 9.25 15.74
CA LEU A 71 11.40 8.65 14.41
C LEU A 71 10.65 9.51 13.39
N PRO A 72 11.14 9.63 12.13
CA PRO A 72 10.40 10.34 11.09
C PRO A 72 9.05 9.63 10.85
N ASP A 73 7.98 10.21 11.37
CA ASP A 73 6.63 9.73 11.16
C ASP A 73 6.18 10.11 9.74
N MET A 74 6.08 9.10 8.88
CA MET A 74 5.48 9.22 7.55
C MET A 74 3.96 9.12 7.69
N GLY A 75 3.38 9.98 8.55
CA GLY A 75 2.01 9.90 9.09
C GLY A 75 1.04 9.08 8.25
N GLU A 76 0.57 7.98 8.81
CA GLU A 76 -0.25 7.02 8.09
C GLU A 76 -1.60 7.66 7.68
N PRO A 77 -1.97 7.66 6.39
CA PRO A 77 -3.20 8.28 5.94
C PRO A 77 -4.41 7.61 6.57
N SER A 78 -5.44 8.39 6.86
CA SER A 78 -6.68 7.84 7.39
C SER A 78 -7.36 6.93 6.35
N THR A 79 -8.12 5.94 6.82
CA THR A 79 -8.89 5.05 5.92
C THR A 79 -9.75 5.83 4.92
N LYS A 80 -10.27 6.99 5.30
CA LYS A 80 -11.09 7.82 4.40
C LYS A 80 -10.26 8.40 3.25
N GLU A 81 -9.02 8.82 3.52
CA GLU A 81 -8.11 9.35 2.51
C GLU A 81 -7.67 8.24 1.56
N ILE A 82 -7.29 7.07 2.09
CA ILE A 82 -6.96 5.89 1.28
C ILE A 82 -8.13 5.54 0.34
N LEU A 83 -9.36 5.51 0.85
CA LEU A 83 -10.55 5.25 0.05
C LEU A 83 -10.85 6.36 -0.97
N ALA A 84 -10.46 7.61 -0.71
CA ALA A 84 -10.62 8.71 -1.65
C ALA A 84 -9.66 8.56 -2.85
N TYR A 85 -8.42 8.09 -2.62
CA TYR A 85 -7.47 7.79 -3.70
C TYR A 85 -7.97 6.66 -4.60
N SER A 86 -8.54 5.60 -4.03
CA SER A 86 -9.06 4.48 -4.83
C SER A 86 -10.42 4.74 -5.48
N ALA A 87 -11.23 5.67 -4.96
CA ALA A 87 -12.59 5.94 -5.46
C ALA A 87 -12.67 6.27 -6.96
N LYS A 88 -11.60 6.83 -7.54
CA LYS A 88 -11.52 7.15 -8.98
C LYS A 88 -11.36 5.91 -9.87
N TYR A 89 -10.91 4.80 -9.29
CA TYR A 89 -10.53 3.58 -10.00
C TYR A 89 -11.40 2.38 -9.63
N LEU A 90 -11.78 2.29 -8.37
CA LEU A 90 -12.63 1.24 -7.84
C LEU A 90 -13.63 1.84 -6.84
N SER A 91 -14.90 1.48 -6.99
CA SER A 91 -15.94 1.97 -6.08
C SER A 91 -15.59 1.60 -4.63
N PRO A 92 -15.69 2.54 -3.67
CA PRO A 92 -15.49 2.23 -2.24
C PRO A 92 -16.50 1.21 -1.69
N LYS A 93 -17.60 0.93 -2.42
CA LYS A 93 -18.55 -0.13 -2.10
C LYS A 93 -18.02 -1.53 -2.46
N CYS A 94 -16.93 -1.61 -3.22
CA CYS A 94 -16.23 -2.86 -3.44
C CYS A 94 -15.54 -3.24 -2.12
N GLY A 95 -16.15 -4.15 -1.35
CA GLY A 95 -15.66 -4.62 -0.06
C GLY A 95 -14.39 -5.49 -0.13
N SER A 96 -13.57 -5.33 -1.16
CA SER A 96 -12.34 -6.11 -1.36
C SER A 96 -11.12 -5.35 -0.86
N GLU A 97 -10.03 -6.06 -0.61
CA GLU A 97 -8.74 -5.50 -0.18
C GLU A 97 -8.12 -4.59 -1.27
N ALA A 98 -8.55 -4.77 -2.52
CA ALA A 98 -8.05 -4.01 -3.66
C ALA A 98 -8.27 -2.49 -3.52
N VAL A 99 -9.33 -2.04 -2.82
CA VAL A 99 -9.54 -0.59 -2.61
C VAL A 99 -8.45 0.02 -1.72
N LEU A 100 -7.85 -0.76 -0.83
CA LEU A 100 -6.73 -0.30 -0.01
C LEU A 100 -5.43 -0.37 -0.80
N SER A 101 -5.14 -1.49 -1.45
CA SER A 101 -3.91 -1.63 -2.26
C SER A 101 -3.82 -0.57 -3.36
N ILE A 102 -4.92 -0.25 -4.03
CA ILE A 102 -4.99 0.85 -5.00
C ILE A 102 -4.84 2.20 -4.29
N GLY A 103 -5.55 2.41 -3.18
CA GLY A 103 -5.56 3.69 -2.49
C GLY A 103 -4.17 4.08 -1.97
N THR A 104 -3.54 3.18 -1.22
CA THR A 104 -2.18 3.36 -0.68
C THR A 104 -1.15 3.42 -1.80
N GLY A 105 -1.26 2.55 -2.81
CA GLY A 105 -0.34 2.58 -3.94
C GLY A 105 -0.41 3.90 -4.74
N VAL A 106 -1.61 4.45 -4.96
CA VAL A 106 -1.78 5.76 -5.62
C VAL A 106 -1.24 6.89 -4.75
N GLU A 107 -1.48 6.87 -3.43
CA GLU A 107 -0.91 7.87 -2.52
C GLU A 107 0.62 7.88 -2.59
N TRP A 108 1.26 6.71 -2.55
CA TRP A 108 2.71 6.61 -2.69
C TRP A 108 3.20 7.04 -4.08
N MET A 109 2.44 6.77 -5.13
CA MET A 109 2.78 7.24 -6.48
C MET A 109 2.73 8.76 -6.60
N GLU A 110 1.78 9.42 -5.93
CA GLU A 110 1.68 10.89 -5.87
C GLU A 110 2.74 11.51 -4.94
N ASN A 111 3.22 10.77 -3.94
CA ASN A 111 4.18 11.25 -2.95
C ASN A 111 5.64 11.22 -3.51
N PRO A 112 6.36 12.36 -3.57
CA PRO A 112 7.67 12.44 -4.21
C PRO A 112 8.77 11.63 -3.50
N ARG A 113 8.53 11.17 -2.26
CA ARG A 113 9.50 10.37 -1.49
C ARG A 113 9.60 8.93 -1.99
N PHE A 114 8.62 8.44 -2.74
CA PHE A 114 8.64 7.09 -3.29
C PHE A 114 8.98 7.10 -4.77
N ALA A 115 9.87 6.21 -5.18
CA ALA A 115 10.30 6.07 -6.56
C ALA A 115 9.48 5.05 -7.37
N GLY A 116 8.70 4.20 -6.72
CA GLY A 116 7.87 3.19 -7.39
C GLY A 116 7.17 2.26 -6.40
N ILE A 117 6.37 1.33 -6.94
CA ILE A 117 5.51 0.43 -6.17
C ILE A 117 5.76 -1.03 -6.54
N ILE A 118 5.74 -1.90 -5.53
CA ILE A 118 5.72 -3.34 -5.70
C ILE A 118 4.45 -3.88 -5.05
N SER A 119 3.51 -4.37 -5.86
CA SER A 119 2.33 -5.07 -5.36
C SER A 119 2.63 -6.56 -5.23
N VAL A 120 2.33 -7.11 -4.06
CA VAL A 120 2.61 -8.52 -3.73
C VAL A 120 1.30 -9.24 -3.49
N MET A 121 1.12 -10.39 -4.13
CA MET A 121 -0.12 -11.15 -4.04
C MET A 121 0.12 -12.65 -4.16
N PRO A 122 -0.73 -13.50 -3.55
CA PRO A 122 -0.71 -14.92 -3.83
C PRO A 122 -1.31 -15.19 -5.22
N HIS A 123 -0.89 -16.30 -5.85
CA HIS A 123 -1.42 -16.71 -7.13
C HIS A 123 -2.94 -16.92 -7.05
N GLY A 124 -3.69 -16.39 -8.04
CA GLY A 124 -5.14 -16.51 -8.08
C GLY A 124 -5.90 -15.61 -7.10
N CYS A 125 -5.23 -14.72 -6.36
CA CYS A 125 -5.89 -13.73 -5.53
C CYS A 125 -6.66 -12.72 -6.39
N MET A 126 -8.00 -12.80 -6.39
CA MET A 126 -8.84 -11.91 -7.20
C MET A 126 -8.61 -10.41 -6.88
N PRO A 127 -8.56 -9.95 -5.62
CA PRO A 127 -8.21 -8.57 -5.30
C PRO A 127 -6.83 -8.16 -5.85
N GLY A 128 -5.81 -9.03 -5.70
CA GLY A 128 -4.48 -8.80 -6.25
C GLY A 128 -4.50 -8.68 -7.78
N GLY A 129 -5.27 -9.54 -8.45
CA GLY A 129 -5.46 -9.48 -9.90
C GLY A 129 -6.07 -8.17 -10.39
N ILE A 130 -7.01 -7.58 -9.64
CA ILE A 130 -7.57 -6.25 -9.94
C ILE A 130 -6.48 -5.18 -9.88
N VAL A 131 -5.68 -5.18 -8.81
CA VAL A 131 -4.56 -4.23 -8.64
C VAL A 131 -3.55 -4.40 -9.77
N ALA A 132 -3.18 -5.65 -10.08
CA ALA A 132 -2.21 -5.96 -11.11
C ALA A 132 -2.65 -5.51 -12.51
N ALA A 133 -3.95 -5.64 -12.82
CA ALA A 133 -4.52 -5.15 -14.07
C ALA A 133 -4.50 -3.62 -14.21
N MET A 134 -4.38 -2.88 -13.09
CA MET A 134 -4.30 -1.42 -13.11
C MET A 134 -2.87 -0.87 -13.02
N ALA A 135 -1.88 -1.71 -12.68
CA ALA A 135 -0.50 -1.31 -12.45
C ALA A 135 0.11 -0.52 -13.62
N GLU A 136 -0.06 -1.00 -14.86
CA GLU A 136 0.47 -0.31 -16.05
C GLU A 136 -0.15 1.09 -16.23
N LYS A 137 -1.46 1.21 -15.98
CA LYS A 137 -2.17 2.49 -16.05
C LYS A 137 -1.67 3.47 -14.99
N PHE A 138 -1.44 3.01 -13.76
CA PHE A 138 -0.88 3.85 -12.70
C PHE A 138 0.54 4.26 -13.01
N SER A 139 1.37 3.32 -13.49
CA SER A 139 2.74 3.59 -13.91
C SER A 139 2.80 4.70 -14.97
N ALA A 140 1.98 4.58 -16.02
CA ALA A 140 1.90 5.58 -17.08
C ALA A 140 1.34 6.93 -16.60
N ALA A 141 0.35 6.94 -15.70
CA ALA A 141 -0.29 8.16 -15.22
C ALA A 141 0.59 8.98 -14.27
N HIS A 142 1.39 8.32 -13.42
CA HIS A 142 2.20 8.97 -12.39
C HIS A 142 3.69 9.03 -12.74
N GLY A 143 4.12 8.39 -13.83
CA GLY A 143 5.51 8.42 -14.30
C GLY A 143 6.50 7.64 -13.43
N LYS A 144 6.00 6.75 -12.54
CA LYS A 144 6.80 5.93 -11.65
C LYS A 144 6.50 4.44 -11.89
N PRO A 145 7.49 3.56 -11.89
CA PRO A 145 7.27 2.14 -12.17
C PRO A 145 6.41 1.48 -11.07
N TRP A 146 5.48 0.63 -11.50
CA TRP A 146 4.69 -0.25 -10.64
C TRP A 146 4.82 -1.69 -11.15
N ILE A 147 5.35 -2.59 -10.32
CA ILE A 147 5.46 -4.01 -10.65
C ILE A 147 4.57 -4.88 -9.75
N ASN A 148 4.22 -6.05 -10.26
CA ASN A 148 3.46 -7.06 -9.53
C ASN A 148 4.30 -8.31 -9.35
N LEU A 149 4.38 -8.80 -8.11
CA LEU A 149 5.05 -10.04 -7.73
C LEU A 149 4.00 -11.03 -7.21
N THR A 150 4.08 -12.25 -7.72
CA THR A 150 3.18 -13.34 -7.33
C THR A 150 3.97 -14.39 -6.57
N TYR A 151 3.50 -14.81 -5.41
CA TYR A 151 4.10 -15.91 -4.65
C TYR A 151 3.11 -17.08 -4.57
N ASP A 152 3.53 -18.26 -4.98
CA ASP A 152 2.70 -19.48 -5.02
C ASP A 152 3.19 -20.58 -4.06
N GLY A 153 4.17 -20.28 -3.22
CA GLY A 153 4.78 -21.23 -2.29
C GLY A 153 5.96 -22.01 -2.88
N PHE A 154 6.28 -21.81 -4.16
CA PHE A 154 7.49 -22.33 -4.78
C PHE A 154 8.56 -21.23 -4.92
N LEU A 155 9.82 -21.65 -5.05
CA LEU A 155 10.93 -20.73 -5.24
C LEU A 155 10.93 -20.24 -6.70
N GLU A 156 10.24 -19.14 -6.97
CA GLU A 156 10.24 -18.53 -8.30
C GLU A 156 11.45 -17.59 -8.48
N THR A 157 12.39 -17.98 -9.34
CA THR A 157 13.53 -17.12 -9.74
C THR A 157 13.08 -15.88 -10.50
N THR A 158 11.92 -15.94 -11.16
CA THR A 158 11.34 -14.84 -11.93
C THR A 158 11.06 -13.59 -11.07
N ASN A 159 10.71 -13.75 -9.79
CA ASN A 159 10.49 -12.61 -8.91
C ASN A 159 11.80 -11.86 -8.61
N LEU A 160 12.93 -12.59 -8.45
CA LEU A 160 14.25 -11.96 -8.25
C LEU A 160 14.67 -11.16 -9.48
N GLU A 161 14.47 -11.70 -10.68
CA GLU A 161 14.74 -10.99 -11.94
C GLU A 161 13.88 -9.71 -12.05
N ARG A 162 12.60 -9.79 -11.70
CA ARG A 162 11.69 -8.63 -11.69
C ARG A 162 12.14 -7.54 -10.72
N ILE A 163 12.56 -7.92 -9.51
CA ILE A 163 13.08 -6.96 -8.50
C ILE A 163 14.36 -6.28 -9.01
N ASN A 164 15.30 -7.05 -9.56
CA ASN A 164 16.54 -6.50 -10.09
C ASN A 164 16.28 -5.55 -11.27
N ASN A 165 15.44 -5.95 -12.23
CA ASN A 165 15.06 -5.09 -13.34
C ASN A 165 14.37 -3.80 -12.87
N PHE A 166 13.50 -3.90 -11.86
CA PHE A 166 12.85 -2.76 -11.26
C PHE A 166 13.83 -1.80 -10.58
N ALA A 167 14.83 -2.33 -9.87
CA ALA A 167 15.88 -1.52 -9.27
C ALA A 167 16.71 -0.76 -10.32
N GLU A 168 17.05 -1.39 -11.44
CA GLU A 168 17.75 -0.74 -12.55
C GLU A 168 16.91 0.37 -13.20
N ILE A 169 15.60 0.15 -13.39
CA ILE A 169 14.68 1.18 -13.91
C ILE A 169 14.66 2.40 -12.99
N ILE A 170 14.53 2.19 -11.67
CA ILE A 170 14.52 3.28 -10.69
C ILE A 170 15.85 4.06 -10.75
N ARG A 171 17.00 3.37 -10.81
CA ARG A 171 18.31 4.02 -10.91
C ARG A 171 18.43 4.86 -12.19
N PHE A 172 17.93 4.35 -13.31
CA PHE A 172 17.94 5.06 -14.58
C PHE A 172 17.09 6.35 -14.55
N VAL A 173 15.88 6.27 -13.98
CA VAL A 173 14.99 7.44 -13.82
C VAL A 173 15.66 8.50 -12.94
N SER A 174 16.17 8.11 -11.76
CA SER A 174 16.85 9.02 -10.84
C SER A 174 18.10 9.68 -11.45
N ALA A 175 18.88 8.93 -12.25
CA ALA A 175 20.05 9.47 -12.94
C ALA A 175 19.69 10.48 -14.04
N THR A 176 18.49 10.38 -14.62
CA THR A 176 17.99 11.29 -15.66
C THR A 176 17.48 12.58 -15.05
N ASP A 177 16.72 12.51 -13.94
CA ASP A 177 16.25 13.69 -13.20
C ASP A 177 17.41 14.54 -12.66
N GLY A 178 18.48 13.89 -12.17
CA GLY A 178 19.68 14.59 -11.70
C GLY A 178 20.46 15.35 -12.78
N ARG A 179 20.23 15.07 -14.07
CA ARG A 179 20.86 15.78 -15.20
C ARG A 179 20.07 16.99 -15.68
N VAL A 180 18.82 17.16 -15.25
CA VAL A 180 17.94 18.26 -15.65
C VAL A 180 17.99 19.43 -14.64
N GLY A 181 18.61 19.23 -13.47
CA GLY A 181 18.67 20.19 -12.35
C GLY A 181 19.70 21.31 -12.40
N THR A 182 20.41 21.55 -13.52
CA THR A 182 21.30 22.71 -13.67
C THR A 182 21.14 23.42 -15.01
N PRO A 183 20.33 24.48 -15.06
CA PRO A 183 20.63 25.67 -15.85
C PRO A 183 21.33 26.70 -14.93
N GLY A 184 22.46 27.22 -15.39
CA GLY A 184 23.22 28.28 -14.72
C GLY A 184 22.50 29.62 -14.62
#